data_AF-A0AAV5Q6C5-F1
#
_entry.id   AF-A0AAV5Q6C5-F1
#
_cell.length_a   1.000
_cell.length_b   1.000
_cell.length_c   1.000
_cell.angle_alpha   90.00
_cell.angle_beta   90.00
_cell.angle_gamma   90.00
#
_symmetry.space_group_name_H-M   'P 1'
#
loop_
_entity.id
_entity.type
_entity.pdbx_description
1 polymer ?
#
loop_
_entity_poly.entity_id
_entity_poly.type
_entity_poly.pdbx_seq_one_letter_code
_entity_poly.pdbx_strand_id
1 'polypeptide(L)'
;MRQTMRLFAYAPSIKFVGGPHLAHVKPATIHPCAPQGLAPSKGTTTSSFTPQMQFQSRNNLSKRFRYSVIDDIEISDVMTGGAEVFIK
;
A
#
# COMPACT_ATOMS: atom_id res chain seq x y z
N MET A 1 -4.01 -12.09 -48.85
CA MET A 1 -4.03 -11.98 -47.38
C MET A 1 -2.61 -11.73 -46.90
N ARG A 2 -2.23 -10.48 -46.56
CA ARG A 2 -0.86 -10.13 -46.12
C ARG A 2 -0.71 -10.55 -44.65
N GLN A 3 0.09 -11.59 -44.40
CA GLN A 3 0.46 -11.99 -43.03
C GLN A 3 1.56 -11.07 -42.49
N THR A 4 1.23 -10.29 -41.45
CA THR A 4 2.18 -9.50 -40.66
C THR A 4 2.78 -10.36 -39.55
N MET A 5 3.77 -11.20 -39.89
CA MET A 5 4.55 -11.98 -38.92
C MET A 5 5.85 -11.26 -38.51
N ARG A 6 5.76 -10.07 -37.89
CA ARG A 6 6.96 -9.32 -37.45
C ARG A 6 6.87 -8.72 -36.05
N LEU A 7 6.30 -9.44 -35.09
CA LEU A 7 6.29 -9.01 -33.68
C LEU A 7 7.19 -9.83 -32.73
N PHE A 8 7.90 -10.85 -33.22
CA PHE A 8 8.79 -11.68 -32.39
C PHE A 8 10.25 -11.71 -32.83
N ALA A 9 10.66 -10.88 -33.80
CA ALA A 9 12.04 -10.87 -34.28
C ALA A 9 13.05 -10.32 -33.24
N TYR A 10 12.57 -9.61 -32.21
CA TYR A 10 13.42 -8.93 -31.24
C TYR A 10 12.81 -8.98 -29.83
N ALA A 11 12.50 -10.19 -29.35
CA ALA A 11 12.31 -10.40 -27.92
C ALA A 11 13.70 -10.75 -27.34
N PRO A 12 14.43 -9.80 -26.71
CA PRO A 12 15.66 -10.14 -26.02
C PRO A 12 15.29 -11.05 -24.85
N SER A 13 15.46 -12.36 -25.03
CA SER A 13 15.39 -13.30 -23.93
C SER A 13 16.53 -12.96 -22.97
N ILE A 14 16.19 -12.61 -21.73
CA ILE A 14 17.19 -12.47 -20.67
C ILE A 14 17.94 -13.79 -20.60
N LYS A 15 19.21 -13.77 -21.00
CA LYS A 15 20.12 -14.92 -20.88
C LYS A 15 20.53 -15.01 -19.42
N PHE A 16 19.78 -15.77 -18.63
CA PHE A 16 20.28 -16.20 -17.32
C PHE A 16 21.49 -17.12 -17.56
N VAL A 17 22.69 -16.57 -17.36
CA VAL A 17 23.93 -17.35 -17.36
C VAL A 17 23.88 -18.22 -16.10
N GLY A 18 23.44 -19.47 -16.24
CA GLY A 18 23.31 -20.39 -15.10
C GLY A 18 22.30 -21.52 -15.22
N GLY A 19 21.56 -21.65 -16.34
CA GLY A 19 20.53 -22.67 -16.48
C GLY A 19 19.36 -22.47 -15.49
N PRO A 20 18.35 -23.35 -15.50
CA PRO A 20 17.29 -23.32 -14.50
C PRO A 20 17.93 -23.57 -13.12
N HIS A 21 17.92 -22.55 -12.27
CA HIS A 21 18.32 -22.70 -10.88
C HIS A 21 17.32 -23.66 -10.20
N LEU A 22 17.83 -24.73 -9.59
CA LEU A 22 17.00 -25.60 -8.76
C LEU A 22 16.47 -24.77 -7.60
N ALA A 23 15.19 -24.43 -7.65
CA ALA A 23 14.53 -23.75 -6.55
C ALA A 23 14.56 -24.69 -5.34
N HIS A 24 15.42 -24.40 -4.37
CA HIS A 24 15.36 -25.02 -3.05
C HIS A 24 14.14 -24.44 -2.33
N VAL A 25 12.97 -25.02 -2.61
CA VAL A 25 11.74 -24.69 -1.89
C VAL A 25 11.86 -25.30 -0.49
N LYS A 26 12.16 -24.45 0.49
CA LYS A 26 12.10 -24.85 1.90
C LYS A 26 10.63 -25.12 2.27
N PRO A 27 10.34 -26.14 3.09
CA PRO A 27 8.97 -26.36 3.55
C PRO A 27 8.49 -25.13 4.33
N ALA A 28 7.23 -24.76 4.14
CA ALA A 28 6.61 -23.70 4.92
C ALA A 28 6.62 -24.08 6.41
N THR A 29 7.24 -23.25 7.24
CA THR A 29 7.31 -23.44 8.69
C THR A 29 6.35 -22.48 9.39
N ILE A 30 5.95 -22.85 10.61
CA ILE A 30 5.10 -22.01 11.45
C ILE A 30 5.89 -20.76 11.85
N HIS A 31 5.30 -19.58 11.65
CA HIS A 31 5.92 -18.32 12.04
C HIS A 31 6.02 -18.22 13.58
N PRO A 32 7.12 -17.69 14.16
CA PRO A 32 7.26 -17.58 15.63
C PRO A 32 6.13 -16.83 16.33
N CYS A 33 5.50 -15.88 15.63
CA CYS A 33 4.36 -15.12 16.13
C CYS A 33 3.00 -15.72 15.73
N ALA A 34 2.93 -16.96 15.24
CA ALA A 34 1.68 -17.60 14.92
C ALA A 34 0.90 -17.89 16.21
N PRO A 35 -0.34 -17.39 16.35
CA PRO A 35 -1.15 -17.70 17.52
C PRO A 35 -1.34 -19.21 17.62
N GLN A 36 -1.05 -19.77 18.80
CA GLN A 36 -1.14 -21.22 19.10
C GLN A 36 -0.25 -22.12 18.21
N GLY A 37 0.73 -21.56 17.50
CA GLY A 37 1.63 -22.33 16.64
C GLY A 37 0.92 -23.00 15.46
N LEU A 38 -0.22 -22.48 15.02
CA LEU A 38 -0.99 -23.09 13.93
C LEU A 38 -0.42 -22.66 12.57
N ALA A 39 -0.27 -23.64 11.66
CA ALA A 39 0.02 -23.38 10.26
C ALA A 39 -1.28 -23.00 9.52
N PRO A 40 -1.23 -22.09 8.52
CA PRO A 40 -2.38 -21.82 7.67
C PRO A 40 -2.82 -23.10 6.97
N SER A 41 -3.95 -23.67 7.41
CA SER A 41 -4.61 -24.76 6.68
C SER A 41 -5.21 -24.18 5.40
N LYS A 42 -5.27 -24.97 4.31
CA LYS A 42 -6.06 -24.67 3.10
C LYS A 42 -7.58 -24.70 3.38
N GLY A 43 -8.01 -24.15 4.50
CA GLY A 43 -9.39 -23.84 4.80
C GLY A 43 -9.68 -22.44 4.29
N THR A 44 -10.59 -22.32 3.34
CA THR A 44 -11.20 -21.04 2.97
C THR A 44 -11.98 -20.53 4.18
N THR A 45 -11.30 -19.88 5.12
CA THR A 45 -11.96 -19.13 6.18
C THR A 45 -11.83 -17.67 5.82
N THR A 46 -12.81 -17.18 5.06
CA THR A 46 -13.10 -15.75 4.94
C THR A 46 -13.55 -15.25 6.31
N SER A 47 -12.62 -15.10 7.24
CA SER A 47 -12.88 -14.29 8.43
C SER A 47 -12.90 -12.85 7.95
N SER A 48 -14.11 -12.30 7.81
CA SER A 48 -14.31 -10.86 7.67
C SER A 48 -13.88 -10.22 8.99
N PHE A 49 -12.58 -9.94 9.11
CA PHE A 49 -12.04 -9.16 10.21
C PHE A 49 -12.63 -7.74 10.09
N THR A 50 -13.69 -7.47 10.84
CA THR A 50 -14.18 -6.12 11.06
C THR A 50 -13.41 -5.58 12.26
N PRO A 51 -12.39 -4.72 12.08
CA PRO A 51 -11.73 -4.13 13.22
C PRO A 51 -12.78 -3.32 14.01
N GLN A 52 -13.14 -3.78 15.21
CA GLN A 52 -13.88 -2.99 16.19
C GLN A 52 -12.96 -1.88 16.73
N MET A 53 -12.57 -0.94 15.88
CA MET A 53 -11.86 0.25 16.32
C MET A 53 -12.87 1.38 16.50
N GLN A 54 -12.90 1.94 17.70
CA GLN A 54 -13.63 3.16 17.97
C GLN A 54 -13.06 4.28 17.09
N PHE A 55 -13.91 4.98 16.35
CA PHE A 55 -13.48 6.14 15.57
C PHE A 55 -12.81 7.14 16.50
N GLN A 56 -11.53 7.44 16.24
CA GLN A 56 -10.82 8.51 16.91
C GLN A 56 -10.59 9.65 15.93
N SER A 57 -10.94 10.86 16.33
CA SER A 57 -10.55 12.05 15.56
C SER A 57 -9.03 12.11 15.48
N ARG A 58 -8.49 12.59 14.36
CA ARG A 58 -7.02 12.72 14.18
C ARG A 58 -6.39 13.60 15.27
N ASN A 59 -7.16 14.54 15.82
CA ASN A 59 -6.77 15.39 16.94
C ASN A 59 -6.55 14.62 18.24
N ASN A 60 -7.06 13.40 18.39
CA ASN A 60 -6.85 12.55 19.56
C ASN A 60 -5.70 11.54 19.39
N LEU A 61 -5.09 11.45 18.20
CA LEU A 61 -3.94 10.58 17.94
C LEU A 61 -2.63 11.16 18.50
N SER A 62 -1.54 10.41 18.43
CA SER A 62 -0.21 10.90 18.78
C SER A 62 0.25 12.03 17.84
N LYS A 63 1.20 12.85 18.29
CA LYS A 63 1.70 14.03 17.55
C LYS A 63 2.11 13.71 16.10
N ARG A 64 2.60 12.50 15.82
CA ARG A 64 3.03 12.08 14.47
C ARG A 64 1.88 11.94 13.47
N PHE A 65 0.65 11.78 13.94
CA PHE A 65 -0.53 11.60 13.07
C PHE A 65 -1.46 12.82 13.05
N ARG A 66 -1.17 13.81 13.91
CA ARG A 66 -1.87 15.10 13.94
C ARG A 66 -1.37 16.00 12.80
N TYR A 67 -2.22 16.91 12.35
CA TYR A 67 -1.78 18.01 11.49
C TYR A 67 -0.94 18.99 12.31
N SER A 68 -0.06 19.72 11.62
CA SER A 68 0.59 20.90 12.20
C SER A 68 -0.48 21.90 12.64
N VAL A 69 -0.17 22.66 13.68
CA VAL A 69 -0.98 23.82 14.06
C VAL A 69 -0.90 24.82 12.90
N ILE A 70 -2.05 25.31 12.47
CA ILE A 70 -2.18 26.32 11.42
C ILE A 70 -1.79 27.67 12.04
N ASP A 71 -1.03 28.48 11.32
CA ASP A 71 -0.64 29.80 11.82
C ASP A 71 -1.84 30.75 11.83
N ASP A 72 -1.85 31.77 12.71
CA ASP A 72 -2.99 32.68 12.87
C ASP A 72 -3.40 33.39 11.57
N ILE A 73 -2.42 33.69 10.71
CA ILE A 73 -2.62 34.31 9.38
C ILE A 73 -3.36 33.34 8.44
N GLU A 74 -2.95 32.08 8.41
CA GLU A 74 -3.61 31.05 7.60
C GLU A 74 -5.03 30.78 8.13
N ILE A 75 -5.25 30.85 9.45
CA ILE A 75 -6.59 30.77 10.04
C ILE A 75 -7.46 31.92 9.53
N SER A 76 -6.96 33.16 9.53
CA SER A 76 -7.72 34.30 9.01
C SER A 76 -8.03 34.16 7.52
N ASP A 77 -7.12 33.62 6.72
CA ASP A 77 -7.35 33.38 5.29
C ASP A 77 -8.43 32.35 5.06
N VAL A 78 -8.40 31.22 5.78
CA VAL A 78 -9.44 30.18 5.69
C VAL A 78 -10.81 30.74 6.08
N MET A 79 -10.89 31.54 7.15
CA MET A 79 -12.14 32.13 7.61
C MET A 79 -12.67 33.22 6.67
N THR A 80 -11.78 33.97 6.03
CA THR A 80 -12.13 35.04 5.08
C THR A 80 -12.35 34.52 3.65
N GLY A 81 -12.02 33.25 3.39
CA GLY A 81 -12.11 32.62 2.07
C GLY A 81 -10.93 32.92 1.14
N GLY A 82 -9.82 33.45 1.67
CA GLY A 82 -8.56 33.69 0.96
C GLY A 82 -8.63 34.68 -0.19
N ALA A 83 -9.74 35.42 -0.31
CA ALA A 83 -9.99 36.36 -1.38
C ALA A 83 -10.32 37.74 -0.79
N GLU A 84 -9.30 38.38 -0.22
CA GLU A 84 -9.35 39.82 0.00
C GLU A 84 -9.30 40.53 -1.37
N VAL A 85 -10.49 40.77 -1.92
CA VAL A 85 -10.65 41.53 -3.15
C VAL A 85 -10.34 42.99 -2.83
N PHE A 86 -9.12 43.42 -3.08
CA PHE A 86 -8.76 44.84 -3.12
C PHE A 86 -9.44 45.49 -4.34
N ILE A 87 -10.70 45.92 -4.18
CA ILE A 87 -11.34 46.81 -5.14
C ILE A 87 -10.78 48.22 -4.90
N LYS A 88 -10.02 48.73 -5.86
CA LYS A 88 -9.56 50.13 -5.93
C LYS A 88 -10.60 51.00 -6.62
#